data_AF-A0A4U0WI60-F1
#
_entry.id   AF-A0A4U0WI60-F1
#
_cell.length_a   1.000
_cell.length_b   1.000
_cell.length_c   1.000
_cell.angle_alpha   90.00
_cell.angle_beta   90.00
_cell.angle_gamma   90.00
#
_symmetry.space_group_name_H-M   'P 1'
#
loop_
_entity.id
_entity.type
_entity.pdbx_description
1 polymer ?
#
loop_
_entity_poly.entity_id
_entity_poly.type
_entity_poly.pdbx_seq_one_letter_code
_entity_poly.pdbx_strand_id
1 'polypeptide(L)'
;MHLWAFVFASSLLGLAAVAQIVVTPFSTTGYLDEAKADTSDFNSGGTISVNVYIITIPKNLLFEFPAAFVPFVKVAADPSLHGYEVSINGNVVNGQIRAGQISIAQLSMHFGNGYIESVGDGSIQILNGPLIRINDPNGVFSKSYNLKPFFTADDENPSIAAFTGFPMCIPRSTSDEKCPDSNRPAGQRSFNAPDPAVMAPFKAGDFLEFAGIKLGNEIICSEIRIFA
;
A
#
# COMPACT_ATOMS: atom_id res chain seq x y z
N MET A 1 -64.13 26.74 -58.18
CA MET A 1 -64.47 25.47 -57.52
C MET A 1 -63.42 24.44 -57.92
N HIS A 2 -62.93 23.64 -56.97
CA HIS A 2 -61.83 22.65 -57.06
C HIS A 2 -60.45 23.09 -56.54
N LEU A 3 -60.45 23.15 -55.21
CA LEU A 3 -59.40 22.91 -54.24
C LEU A 3 -58.48 21.72 -54.63
N TRP A 4 -57.16 21.93 -54.68
CA TRP A 4 -56.16 20.86 -54.57
C TRP A 4 -55.13 21.28 -53.52
N ALA A 5 -55.12 20.54 -52.42
CA ALA A 5 -54.30 20.79 -51.24
C ALA A 5 -52.84 20.38 -51.51
N PHE A 6 -51.93 21.32 -51.30
CA PHE A 6 -50.50 21.01 -51.11
C PHE A 6 -50.33 20.36 -49.74
N VAL A 7 -50.11 19.05 -49.71
CA VAL A 7 -49.64 18.35 -48.51
C VAL A 7 -48.12 18.44 -48.51
N PHE A 8 -47.57 19.41 -47.79
CA PHE A 8 -46.16 19.42 -47.42
C PHE A 8 -45.96 18.37 -46.32
N ALA A 9 -45.41 17.22 -46.68
CA ALA A 9 -44.96 16.23 -45.70
C ALA A 9 -43.65 16.74 -45.08
N SER A 10 -43.74 17.42 -43.94
CA SER A 10 -42.57 17.72 -43.10
C SER A 10 -42.01 16.40 -42.56
N SER A 11 -40.92 15.93 -43.15
CA SER A 11 -40.09 14.87 -42.59
C SER A 11 -39.44 15.38 -41.30
N LEU A 12 -40.04 15.10 -40.14
CA LEU A 12 -39.31 15.13 -38.88
C LEU A 12 -38.29 13.97 -38.93
N LEU A 13 -37.06 14.26 -39.35
CA LEU A 13 -35.92 13.48 -38.89
C LEU A 13 -35.81 13.73 -37.39
N GLY A 14 -36.41 12.83 -36.61
CA GLY A 14 -36.08 12.73 -35.20
C GLY A 14 -34.60 12.38 -35.10
N LEU A 15 -33.76 13.37 -34.75
CA LEU A 15 -32.48 13.06 -34.13
C LEU A 15 -32.82 12.37 -32.81
N ALA A 16 -32.86 11.04 -32.83
CA ALA A 16 -32.59 10.28 -31.62
C ALA A 16 -31.15 10.63 -31.25
N ALA A 17 -30.97 11.66 -30.44
CA ALA A 17 -29.74 11.82 -29.68
C ALA A 17 -29.65 10.54 -28.84
N VAL A 18 -28.84 9.59 -29.29
CA VAL A 18 -28.41 8.50 -28.44
C VAL A 18 -27.72 9.21 -27.29
N ALA A 19 -28.37 9.28 -26.13
CA ALA A 19 -27.71 9.70 -24.91
C ALA A 19 -26.59 8.68 -24.69
N GLN A 20 -25.41 9.00 -25.22
CA GLN A 20 -24.23 8.21 -24.94
C GLN A 20 -24.08 8.30 -23.43
N ILE A 21 -24.11 7.16 -22.75
CA ILE A 21 -23.63 7.09 -21.38
C ILE A 21 -22.19 7.55 -21.47
N VAL A 22 -21.95 8.80 -21.09
CA VAL A 22 -20.63 9.40 -21.12
C VAL A 22 -19.88 8.75 -19.97
N VAL A 23 -19.14 7.71 -20.31
CA VAL A 23 -18.12 7.11 -19.45
C VAL A 23 -16.80 7.76 -19.83
N THR A 24 -16.27 8.62 -18.98
CA THR A 24 -14.92 9.18 -19.17
C THR A 24 -13.97 8.58 -18.16
N PRO A 25 -12.71 8.28 -18.54
CA PRO A 25 -11.67 7.95 -17.58
C PRO A 25 -11.50 9.06 -16.53
N PHE A 26 -11.15 8.67 -15.32
CA PHE A 26 -10.82 9.56 -14.22
C PHE A 26 -9.60 9.02 -13.48
N SER A 27 -8.66 9.90 -13.16
CA SER A 27 -7.61 9.60 -12.20
C SER A 27 -7.31 10.82 -11.33
N THR A 28 -6.88 10.57 -10.10
CA THR A 28 -6.37 11.60 -9.20
C THR A 28 -5.42 10.97 -8.19
N THR A 29 -4.41 11.73 -7.79
CA THR A 29 -3.56 11.42 -6.64
C THR A 29 -3.62 12.61 -5.69
N GLY A 30 -3.89 12.34 -4.41
CA GLY A 30 -4.11 13.38 -3.42
C GLY A 30 -4.15 12.84 -2.01
N TYR A 31 -4.53 13.69 -1.06
CA TYR A 31 -4.66 13.27 0.34
C TYR A 31 -6.06 12.74 0.62
N LEU A 32 -6.14 11.69 1.45
CA LEU A 32 -7.40 11.21 2.00
C LEU A 32 -7.93 12.21 3.04
N ASP A 33 -8.96 12.95 2.69
CA ASP A 33 -9.59 13.92 3.61
C ASP A 33 -10.64 13.24 4.50
N GLU A 34 -11.45 12.36 3.90
CA GLU A 34 -12.53 11.64 4.57
C GLU A 34 -12.75 10.28 3.91
N ALA A 35 -13.11 9.27 4.71
CA ALA A 35 -13.61 7.98 4.23
C ALA A 35 -14.84 7.55 5.03
N LYS A 36 -15.91 7.16 4.32
CA LYS A 36 -17.17 6.73 4.92
C LYS A 36 -17.72 5.50 4.22
N ALA A 37 -17.87 4.42 4.97
CA ALA A 37 -18.57 3.21 4.50
C ALA A 37 -20.09 3.37 4.61
N ASP A 38 -20.83 2.79 3.66
CA ASP A 38 -22.30 2.79 3.67
C ASP A 38 -22.84 1.88 4.78
N THR A 39 -22.14 0.78 5.06
CA THR A 39 -22.48 -0.24 6.06
C THR A 39 -21.23 -0.73 6.77
N SER A 40 -21.40 -1.56 7.81
CA SER A 40 -20.30 -2.25 8.50
C SER A 40 -19.91 -3.59 7.86
N ASP A 41 -20.52 -3.95 6.72
CA ASP A 41 -20.26 -5.24 6.06
C ASP A 41 -18.85 -5.28 5.49
N PHE A 42 -18.24 -6.47 5.46
CA PHE A 42 -16.89 -6.66 4.94
C PHE A 42 -16.69 -6.08 3.53
N ASN A 43 -17.69 -6.24 2.65
CA ASN A 43 -17.65 -5.77 1.28
C ASN A 43 -18.39 -4.46 1.03
N SER A 44 -18.57 -3.63 2.07
CA SER A 44 -19.26 -2.35 1.95
C SER A 44 -18.60 -1.45 0.91
N GLY A 45 -19.43 -0.67 0.22
CA GLY A 45 -19.00 0.47 -0.58
C GLY A 45 -19.08 1.75 0.26
N GLY A 46 -19.06 2.88 -0.41
CA GLY A 46 -19.36 4.18 0.20
C GLY A 46 -18.66 5.31 -0.52
N THR A 47 -18.08 6.24 0.23
CA THR A 47 -17.50 7.46 -0.34
C THR A 47 -16.19 7.85 0.32
N ILE A 48 -15.29 8.42 -0.47
CA ILE A 48 -14.11 9.13 0.03
C ILE A 48 -14.05 10.55 -0.54
N SER A 49 -13.33 11.42 0.15
CA SER A 49 -12.90 12.73 -0.37
C SER A 49 -11.39 12.73 -0.61
N VAL A 50 -10.97 13.10 -1.83
CA VAL A 50 -9.56 13.27 -2.21
C VAL A 50 -9.42 14.51 -3.09
N ASN A 51 -8.58 15.48 -2.70
CA ASN A 51 -8.39 16.73 -3.44
C ASN A 51 -9.73 17.40 -3.81
N VAL A 52 -10.65 17.54 -2.84
CA VAL A 52 -12.02 18.07 -3.02
C VAL A 52 -12.96 17.27 -3.94
N TYR A 53 -12.52 16.16 -4.53
CA TYR A 53 -13.41 15.23 -5.25
C TYR A 53 -14.13 14.31 -4.27
N ILE A 54 -15.45 14.20 -4.42
CA ILE A 54 -16.23 13.14 -3.78
C ILE A 54 -16.29 11.95 -4.73
N ILE A 55 -15.76 10.81 -4.27
CA ILE A 55 -15.55 9.62 -5.09
C ILE A 55 -16.33 8.46 -4.49
N THR A 56 -17.16 7.80 -5.31
CA THR A 56 -17.88 6.60 -4.91
C THR A 56 -16.94 5.39 -4.94
N ILE A 57 -16.94 4.64 -3.83
CA ILE A 57 -16.29 3.35 -3.68
C ILE A 57 -17.33 2.25 -3.93
N PRO A 58 -17.20 1.45 -5.01
CA PRO A 58 -18.08 0.32 -5.24
C PRO A 58 -17.94 -0.77 -4.16
N LYS A 59 -18.99 -1.57 -3.98
CA LYS A 59 -18.92 -2.77 -3.12
C LYS A 59 -17.84 -3.73 -3.62
N ASN A 60 -17.18 -4.40 -2.67
CA ASN A 60 -16.03 -5.31 -2.88
C ASN A 60 -14.76 -4.64 -3.43
N LEU A 61 -14.68 -3.32 -3.59
CA LEU A 61 -13.41 -2.68 -3.93
C LEU A 61 -12.47 -2.75 -2.72
N LEU A 62 -11.26 -3.25 -2.93
CA LEU A 62 -10.21 -3.31 -1.93
C LEU A 62 -9.24 -2.15 -2.14
N PHE A 63 -8.70 -1.63 -1.03
CA PHE A 63 -7.62 -0.67 -1.03
C PHE A 63 -6.29 -1.40 -1.08
N GLU A 64 -5.46 -1.03 -2.04
CA GLU A 64 -4.11 -1.52 -2.19
C GLU A 64 -3.18 -0.76 -1.25
N PHE A 65 -2.69 -1.46 -0.24
CA PHE A 65 -1.55 -1.07 0.59
C PHE A 65 -0.29 -1.76 0.04
N PRO A 66 0.93 -1.37 0.44
CA PRO A 66 2.16 -1.92 -0.13
C PRO A 66 2.25 -3.45 -0.16
N ALA A 67 1.68 -4.14 0.83
CA ALA A 67 1.72 -5.59 0.97
C ALA A 67 0.34 -6.22 1.25
N ALA A 68 -0.76 -5.46 1.13
CA ALA A 68 -2.06 -5.94 1.54
C ALA A 68 -3.21 -5.33 0.71
N PHE A 69 -4.23 -6.14 0.46
CA PHE A 69 -5.50 -5.66 -0.06
C PHE A 69 -6.52 -5.60 1.07
N VAL A 70 -6.90 -4.38 1.45
CA VAL A 70 -7.70 -4.13 2.64
C VAL A 70 -9.12 -3.73 2.24
N PRO A 71 -10.17 -4.33 2.84
CA PRO A 71 -11.54 -3.92 2.57
C PRO A 71 -11.81 -2.47 2.95
N PHE A 72 -12.56 -1.75 2.10
CA PHE A 72 -12.84 -0.32 2.30
C PHE A 72 -13.41 0.00 3.69
N VAL A 73 -14.28 -0.86 4.23
CA VAL A 73 -14.87 -0.67 5.57
C VAL A 73 -13.81 -0.53 6.67
N LYS A 74 -12.64 -1.17 6.52
CA LYS A 74 -11.53 -1.07 7.47
C LYS A 74 -10.78 0.25 7.33
N VAL A 75 -10.61 0.74 6.10
CA VAL A 75 -10.01 2.06 5.83
C VAL A 75 -10.91 3.17 6.39
N ALA A 76 -12.21 3.11 6.11
CA ALA A 76 -13.18 4.08 6.62
C ALA A 76 -13.30 4.08 8.15
N ALA A 77 -12.95 2.97 8.82
CA ALA A 77 -12.95 2.87 10.27
C ALA A 77 -11.65 3.37 10.93
N ASP A 78 -10.59 3.66 10.16
CA ASP A 78 -9.29 4.09 10.66
C ASP A 78 -9.01 5.57 10.30
N PRO A 79 -9.39 6.52 11.17
CA PRO A 79 -9.13 7.94 10.92
C PRO A 79 -7.63 8.29 10.93
N SER A 80 -6.73 7.39 11.37
CA SER A 80 -5.29 7.63 11.33
C SER A 80 -4.70 7.59 9.92
N LEU A 81 -5.50 7.17 8.93
CA LEU A 81 -5.17 7.18 7.51
C LEU A 81 -5.50 8.52 6.83
N HIS A 82 -6.16 9.46 7.51
CA HIS A 82 -6.39 10.79 6.96
C HIS A 82 -5.05 11.50 6.72
N GLY A 83 -4.94 12.20 5.59
CA GLY A 83 -3.70 12.83 5.14
C GLY A 83 -2.70 11.87 4.50
N TYR A 84 -3.04 10.60 4.30
CA TYR A 84 -2.23 9.68 3.51
C TYR A 84 -2.48 9.92 2.02
N GLU A 85 -1.46 9.68 1.21
CA GLU A 85 -1.57 9.77 -0.24
C GLU A 85 -2.43 8.62 -0.75
N VAL A 86 -3.42 8.95 -1.58
CA VAL A 86 -4.30 8.01 -2.24
C VAL A 86 -4.22 8.27 -3.73
N SER A 87 -3.95 7.22 -4.51
CA SER A 87 -3.98 7.25 -5.96
C SER A 87 -5.17 6.44 -6.47
N ILE A 88 -5.96 7.04 -7.36
CA ILE A 88 -7.24 6.49 -7.81
C ILE A 88 -7.24 6.46 -9.33
N ASN A 89 -7.63 5.31 -9.88
CA ASN A 89 -8.00 5.15 -11.28
C ASN A 89 -9.45 4.68 -11.35
N GLY A 90 -10.25 5.27 -12.23
CA GLY A 90 -11.67 4.96 -12.33
C GLY A 90 -12.34 5.66 -13.50
N ASN A 91 -13.65 5.88 -13.35
CA ASN A 91 -14.46 6.50 -14.40
C ASN A 91 -15.46 7.48 -13.80
N VAL A 92 -15.81 8.51 -14.57
CA VAL A 92 -17.04 9.28 -14.37
C VAL A 92 -18.15 8.58 -15.14
N VAL A 93 -19.20 8.14 -14.44
CA VAL A 93 -20.37 7.48 -15.02
C VAL A 93 -21.61 8.28 -14.64
N ASN A 94 -22.33 8.81 -15.63
CA ASN A 94 -23.51 9.67 -15.42
C ASN A 94 -23.21 10.86 -14.46
N GLY A 95 -22.04 11.47 -14.61
CA GLY A 95 -21.60 12.60 -13.77
C GLY A 95 -21.09 12.22 -12.38
N GLN A 96 -21.06 10.93 -12.01
CA GLN A 96 -20.54 10.46 -10.72
C GLN A 96 -19.17 9.80 -10.89
N ILE A 97 -18.20 10.22 -10.09
CA ILE A 97 -16.88 9.59 -10.06
C ILE A 97 -16.97 8.26 -9.31
N ARG A 98 -16.47 7.19 -9.92
CA ARG A 98 -16.42 5.84 -9.36
C ARG A 98 -14.99 5.31 -9.43
N ALA A 99 -14.47 4.88 -8.30
CA ALA A 99 -13.16 4.24 -8.25
C ALA A 99 -13.22 2.84 -8.89
N GLY A 100 -12.18 2.49 -9.66
CA GLY A 100 -11.95 1.14 -10.19
C GLY A 100 -10.73 0.46 -9.58
N GLN A 101 -9.69 1.25 -9.27
CA GLN A 101 -8.53 0.86 -8.48
C GLN A 101 -8.16 2.00 -7.55
N ILE A 102 -7.70 1.67 -6.35
CA ILE A 102 -7.29 2.62 -5.34
C ILE A 102 -6.12 2.07 -4.54
N SER A 103 -5.04 2.85 -4.43
CA SER A 103 -3.91 2.56 -3.58
C SER A 103 -3.70 3.67 -2.55
N ILE A 104 -3.12 3.31 -1.40
CA ILE A 104 -2.87 4.22 -0.29
C ILE A 104 -1.46 4.04 0.28
N ALA A 105 -0.78 5.16 0.54
CA ALA A 105 0.61 5.21 0.98
C ALA A 105 0.89 6.50 1.80
N GLN A 106 2.06 6.58 2.44
CA GLN A 106 2.64 7.88 2.84
C GLN A 106 3.65 8.37 1.80
N LEU A 107 4.04 9.65 1.84
CA LEU A 107 4.93 10.31 0.87
C LEU A 107 6.13 9.42 0.48
N SER A 108 6.08 8.87 -0.74
CA SER A 108 7.06 7.92 -1.28
C SER A 108 7.46 6.79 -0.33
N MET A 109 6.54 6.34 0.52
CA MET A 109 6.77 5.33 1.57
C MET A 109 8.03 5.61 2.39
N HIS A 110 8.33 6.89 2.65
CA HIS A 110 9.54 7.31 3.36
C HIS A 110 10.81 6.53 2.94
N PHE A 111 10.95 6.28 1.63
CA PHE A 111 12.06 5.52 1.08
C PHE A 111 13.40 6.13 1.50
N GLY A 112 14.31 5.28 1.97
CA GLY A 112 15.60 5.70 2.48
C GLY A 112 16.64 4.60 2.41
N ASN A 113 17.89 4.95 2.73
CA ASN A 113 18.98 4.01 2.82
C ASN A 113 19.98 4.42 3.90
N GLY A 114 20.86 3.51 4.27
CA GLY A 114 21.96 3.80 5.17
C GLY A 114 22.65 2.57 5.72
N TYR A 115 23.66 2.81 6.55
CA TYR A 115 24.35 1.77 7.29
C TYR A 115 23.66 1.50 8.62
N ILE A 116 23.56 0.23 8.99
CA ILE A 116 23.10 -0.18 10.32
C ILE A 116 24.15 0.22 11.37
N GLU A 117 23.74 1.01 12.36
CA GLU A 117 24.52 1.28 13.57
C GLU A 117 24.33 0.16 14.60
N SER A 118 23.09 -0.21 14.88
CA SER A 118 22.75 -1.29 15.81
C SER A 118 21.42 -1.96 15.46
N VAL A 119 21.24 -3.20 15.93
CA VAL A 119 20.02 -3.99 15.77
C VAL A 119 19.57 -4.43 17.16
N GLY A 120 18.28 -4.29 17.46
CA GLY A 120 17.74 -4.70 18.75
C GLY A 120 16.22 -4.58 18.81
N ASP A 121 15.59 -5.53 19.52
CA ASP A 121 14.15 -5.51 19.85
C ASP A 121 13.21 -5.23 18.65
N GLY A 122 13.44 -5.92 17.53
CA GLY A 122 12.65 -5.76 16.30
C GLY A 122 12.92 -4.46 15.52
N SER A 123 13.95 -3.70 15.91
CA SER A 123 14.33 -2.43 15.30
C SER A 123 15.80 -2.39 14.87
N ILE A 124 16.08 -1.47 13.95
CA ILE A 124 17.40 -1.19 13.38
C ILE A 124 17.62 0.32 13.52
N GLN A 125 18.69 0.72 14.20
CA GLN A 125 19.13 2.11 14.21
C GLN A 125 20.00 2.36 12.98
N ILE A 126 19.60 3.31 12.14
CA ILE A 126 20.42 3.75 11.00
C ILE A 126 21.46 4.76 11.50
N LEU A 127 22.71 4.60 11.08
CA LEU A 127 23.81 5.49 11.47
C LEU A 127 23.51 6.93 11.03
N ASN A 128 23.50 7.86 11.99
CA ASN A 128 23.09 9.26 11.79
C ASN A 128 21.67 9.43 11.21
N GLY A 129 20.81 8.41 11.37
CA GLY A 129 19.51 8.32 10.72
C GLY A 129 18.38 7.93 11.68
N PRO A 130 17.21 7.56 11.13
CA PRO A 130 16.05 7.18 11.92
C PRO A 130 16.23 5.80 12.57
N LEU A 131 15.44 5.56 13.62
CA LEU A 131 15.13 4.21 14.06
C LEU A 131 14.09 3.63 13.09
N ILE A 132 14.37 2.46 12.54
CA ILE A 132 13.44 1.74 11.68
C ILE A 132 12.99 0.44 12.36
N ARG A 133 11.75 0.03 12.11
CA ARG A 133 11.14 -1.17 12.72
C ARG A 133 10.37 -1.95 11.67
N ILE A 134 10.50 -3.28 11.68
CA ILE A 134 9.75 -4.12 10.75
C ILE A 134 8.31 -4.21 11.24
N ASN A 135 7.36 -3.90 10.35
CA ASN A 135 5.95 -4.08 10.63
C ASN A 135 5.53 -5.53 10.37
N ASP A 136 5.76 -6.38 11.34
CA ASP A 136 5.64 -7.82 11.18
C ASP A 136 4.62 -8.39 12.17
N PRO A 137 3.31 -8.29 11.90
CA PRO A 137 2.28 -8.74 12.85
C PRO A 137 2.40 -10.23 13.21
N ASN A 138 2.78 -11.07 12.24
CA ASN A 138 2.90 -12.51 12.41
C ASN A 138 4.26 -12.94 13.00
N GLY A 139 5.20 -12.01 13.15
CA GLY A 139 6.52 -12.27 13.71
C GLY A 139 7.34 -13.22 12.84
N VAL A 140 7.30 -13.09 11.51
CA VAL A 140 8.02 -13.91 10.52
C VAL A 140 9.44 -13.43 10.24
N PHE A 141 9.74 -12.14 10.37
CA PHE A 141 11.08 -11.56 10.18
C PHE A 141 11.67 -11.01 11.48
N SER A 142 10.84 -10.71 12.48
CA SER A 142 11.26 -10.14 13.75
C SER A 142 10.27 -10.46 14.87
N LYS A 143 10.36 -9.75 16.01
CA LYS A 143 9.31 -9.79 17.03
C LYS A 143 8.03 -9.17 16.46
N SER A 144 6.89 -9.70 16.89
CA SER A 144 5.58 -9.22 16.42
C SER A 144 5.41 -7.71 16.68
N TYR A 145 4.96 -6.99 15.66
CA TYR A 145 4.58 -5.59 15.74
C TYR A 145 3.29 -5.36 14.97
N ASN A 146 2.26 -4.79 15.62
CA ASN A 146 0.90 -4.74 15.08
C ASN A 146 0.22 -3.36 15.19
N LEU A 147 0.96 -2.29 15.48
CA LEU A 147 0.37 -0.95 15.62
C LEU A 147 -0.11 -0.36 14.29
N LYS A 148 0.36 -0.89 13.15
CA LYS A 148 -0.01 -0.45 11.80
C LYS A 148 -0.40 -1.64 10.91
N PRO A 149 -1.53 -2.29 11.18
CA PRO A 149 -1.85 -3.62 10.63
C PRO A 149 -2.06 -3.68 9.11
N PHE A 150 -2.08 -2.55 8.39
CA PHE A 150 -2.26 -2.51 6.94
C PHE A 150 -0.95 -2.26 6.16
N PHE A 151 0.11 -1.79 6.82
CA PHE A 151 1.40 -1.47 6.19
C PHE A 151 2.44 -2.55 6.49
N THR A 152 2.02 -3.81 6.45
CA THR A 152 2.82 -4.93 6.93
C THR A 152 4.00 -5.20 6.00
N ALA A 153 5.03 -5.86 6.53
CA ALA A 153 5.87 -6.70 5.71
C ALA A 153 5.00 -7.79 5.07
N ASP A 154 5.26 -8.08 3.79
CA ASP A 154 4.74 -9.29 3.16
C ASP A 154 5.51 -10.48 3.73
N ASP A 155 4.80 -11.39 4.40
CA ASP A 155 5.35 -12.59 5.02
C ASP A 155 5.18 -13.85 4.15
N GLU A 156 4.48 -13.74 3.02
CA GLU A 156 4.38 -14.77 1.99
C GLU A 156 5.44 -14.58 0.90
N ASN A 157 5.81 -13.32 0.60
CA ASN A 157 6.92 -12.96 -0.29
C ASN A 157 7.95 -12.15 0.51
N PRO A 158 9.24 -12.55 0.57
CA PRO A 158 10.21 -11.93 1.46
C PRO A 158 10.47 -10.45 1.09
N SER A 159 9.71 -9.57 1.71
CA SER A 159 9.85 -8.11 1.69
C SER A 159 11.01 -7.63 2.58
N ILE A 160 11.47 -8.50 3.47
CA ILE A 160 12.67 -8.33 4.28
C ILE A 160 13.73 -9.29 3.77
N ALA A 161 14.64 -8.80 2.94
CA ALA A 161 15.56 -9.65 2.20
C ALA A 161 16.88 -8.95 1.83
N ALA A 162 17.84 -9.73 1.35
CA ALA A 162 18.96 -9.23 0.58
C ALA A 162 18.53 -8.89 -0.86
N PHE A 163 19.37 -8.11 -1.56
CA PHE A 163 19.17 -7.79 -2.97
C PHE A 163 19.02 -9.03 -3.86
N THR A 164 19.63 -10.15 -3.46
CA THR A 164 19.49 -11.45 -4.14
C THR A 164 18.13 -12.12 -3.92
N GLY A 165 17.28 -11.58 -3.04
CA GLY A 165 16.01 -12.18 -2.61
C GLY A 165 16.16 -13.14 -1.41
N PHE A 166 17.37 -13.33 -0.88
CA PHE A 166 17.59 -14.18 0.30
C PHE A 166 16.94 -13.55 1.55
N PRO A 167 16.10 -14.28 2.31
CA PRO A 167 15.32 -13.67 3.39
C PRO A 167 16.19 -13.32 4.60
N MET A 168 15.96 -12.14 5.15
CA MET A 168 16.73 -11.56 6.26
C MET A 168 15.82 -11.32 7.47
N CYS A 169 16.42 -11.13 8.65
CA CYS A 169 15.65 -11.07 9.89
C CYS A 169 16.33 -10.26 11.01
N ILE A 170 15.54 -9.93 12.03
CA ILE A 170 16.02 -9.46 13.33
C ILE A 170 15.72 -10.57 14.35
N PRO A 171 16.71 -11.11 15.07
CA PRO A 171 16.47 -12.18 16.04
C PRO A 171 15.42 -11.80 17.09
N ARG A 172 14.46 -12.69 17.33
CA ARG A 172 13.38 -12.52 18.34
C ARG A 172 13.89 -12.78 19.75
N SER A 173 14.93 -13.59 19.87
CA SER A 173 15.59 -13.98 21.11
C SER A 173 17.08 -14.22 20.84
N THR A 174 17.85 -14.49 21.89
CA THR A 174 19.28 -14.85 21.76
C THR A 174 19.51 -16.19 21.05
N SER A 175 18.48 -17.03 20.96
CA SER A 175 18.54 -18.38 20.37
C SER A 175 17.34 -18.57 19.44
N ASP A 176 17.25 -17.72 18.42
CA ASP A 176 16.18 -17.75 17.43
C ASP A 176 16.50 -18.74 16.32
N GLU A 177 15.82 -19.90 16.31
CA GLU A 177 16.00 -20.94 15.30
C GLU A 177 15.62 -20.49 13.88
N LYS A 178 14.71 -19.51 13.75
CA LYS A 178 14.32 -18.95 12.45
C LYS A 178 15.27 -17.86 11.98
N CYS A 179 16.04 -17.28 12.88
CA CYS A 179 16.99 -16.21 12.62
C CYS A 179 18.35 -16.45 13.32
N PRO A 180 19.02 -17.58 13.08
CA PRO A 180 20.18 -17.97 13.87
C PRO A 180 21.42 -17.19 13.43
N ASP A 181 22.20 -16.72 14.41
CA ASP A 181 23.47 -16.04 14.18
C ASP A 181 24.48 -16.89 13.39
N SER A 182 24.41 -18.22 13.50
CA SER A 182 25.25 -19.14 12.73
C SER A 182 25.01 -19.07 11.22
N ASN A 183 23.83 -18.61 10.78
CA ASN A 183 23.54 -18.46 9.36
C ASN A 183 24.06 -17.13 8.76
N ARG A 184 24.69 -16.30 9.60
CA ARG A 184 25.38 -15.06 9.22
C ARG A 184 26.87 -15.16 9.57
N PRO A 185 27.74 -15.56 8.62
CA PRO A 185 29.19 -15.65 8.84
C PRO A 185 29.79 -14.35 9.37
N ALA A 186 30.59 -14.46 10.44
CA ALA A 186 31.17 -13.31 11.11
C ALA A 186 32.17 -12.54 10.24
N GLY A 187 32.19 -11.22 10.38
CA GLY A 187 33.18 -10.33 9.74
C GLY A 187 33.00 -10.13 8.23
N GLN A 188 31.94 -10.70 7.63
CA GLN A 188 31.66 -10.58 6.20
C GLN A 188 30.43 -9.71 5.96
N ARG A 189 30.49 -8.80 4.99
CA ARG A 189 29.30 -8.07 4.52
C ARG A 189 28.59 -8.84 3.42
N SER A 190 29.35 -9.31 2.45
CA SER A 190 28.94 -10.30 1.45
C SER A 190 29.23 -11.71 1.97
N PHE A 191 28.22 -12.55 2.03
CA PHE A 191 28.35 -13.89 2.60
C PHE A 191 27.47 -14.90 1.86
N ASN A 192 27.88 -16.16 1.91
CA ASN A 192 27.00 -17.27 1.57
C ASN A 192 26.38 -17.78 2.86
N ALA A 193 25.04 -17.75 2.95
CA ALA A 193 24.34 -18.33 4.07
C ALA A 193 24.60 -19.84 4.12
N PRO A 194 25.10 -20.38 5.25
CA PRO A 194 25.32 -21.82 5.43
C PRO A 194 24.09 -22.69 5.14
N ASP A 195 22.90 -22.23 5.54
CA ASP A 195 21.62 -22.87 5.24
C ASP A 195 20.74 -21.92 4.41
N PRO A 196 20.49 -22.24 3.12
CA PRO A 196 19.67 -21.39 2.26
C PRO A 196 18.17 -21.42 2.59
N ALA A 197 17.71 -22.36 3.44
CA ALA A 197 16.31 -22.48 3.84
C ALA A 197 15.97 -21.73 5.13
N VAL A 198 16.97 -21.13 5.79
CA VAL A 198 16.83 -20.39 7.04
C VAL A 198 17.24 -18.94 6.81
N MET A 199 16.62 -17.98 7.49
CA MET A 199 16.98 -16.56 7.35
C MET A 199 18.36 -16.27 7.93
N ALA A 200 18.97 -15.15 7.55
CA ALA A 200 20.17 -14.63 8.20
C ALA A 200 19.89 -13.29 8.91
N PRO A 201 20.44 -13.07 10.11
CA PRO A 201 20.26 -11.81 10.82
C PRO A 201 20.96 -10.63 10.14
N PHE A 202 20.30 -9.46 10.15
CA PHE A 202 20.96 -8.19 9.93
C PHE A 202 22.03 -7.92 11.00
N LYS A 203 23.12 -7.23 10.62
CA LYS A 203 24.23 -6.88 11.51
C LYS A 203 24.66 -5.43 11.33
N ALA A 204 25.27 -4.87 12.38
CA ALA A 204 25.90 -3.56 12.31
C ALA A 204 26.92 -3.48 11.15
N GLY A 205 26.88 -2.37 10.41
CA GLY A 205 27.71 -2.13 9.24
C GLY A 205 27.14 -2.66 7.92
N ASP A 206 26.03 -3.38 7.92
CA ASP A 206 25.27 -3.70 6.72
C ASP A 206 24.71 -2.42 6.08
N PHE A 207 24.72 -2.32 4.75
CA PHE A 207 24.05 -1.23 4.03
C PHE A 207 22.70 -1.72 3.51
N LEU A 208 21.64 -0.98 3.78
CA LEU A 208 20.29 -1.33 3.34
C LEU A 208 19.53 -0.14 2.78
N GLU A 209 18.54 -0.46 1.97
CA GLU A 209 17.40 0.38 1.61
C GLU A 209 16.18 -0.06 2.42
N PHE A 210 15.29 0.87 2.73
CA PHE A 210 14.05 0.61 3.47
C PHE A 210 12.90 1.48 2.94
N ALA A 211 11.69 0.97 3.08
CA ALA A 211 10.45 1.68 2.79
C ALA A 211 9.39 1.36 3.85
N GLY A 212 8.64 2.38 4.25
CA GLY A 212 7.66 2.29 5.33
C GLY A 212 6.89 3.57 5.60
N ILE A 213 6.11 3.58 6.66
CA ILE A 213 5.38 4.77 7.11
C ILE A 213 6.06 5.39 8.33
N LYS A 214 6.02 6.71 8.43
CA LYS A 214 6.47 7.42 9.61
C LYS A 214 5.43 7.31 10.73
N LEU A 215 5.87 6.87 11.91
CA LEU A 215 5.09 6.88 13.14
C LEU A 215 5.93 7.52 14.25
N GLY A 216 5.60 8.77 14.61
CA GLY A 216 6.40 9.54 15.55
C GLY A 216 7.82 9.77 15.01
N ASN A 217 8.81 9.20 15.68
CA ASN A 217 10.23 9.30 15.32
C ASN A 217 10.78 8.02 14.65
N GLU A 218 9.93 7.03 14.40
CA GLU A 218 10.31 5.77 13.75
C GLU A 218 9.78 5.69 12.31
N ILE A 219 10.46 4.91 11.47
CA ILE A 219 9.91 4.41 10.20
C ILE A 219 9.50 2.94 10.39
N ILE A 220 8.21 2.69 10.23
CA ILE A 220 7.58 1.39 10.31
C ILE A 220 7.60 0.76 8.93
N CYS A 221 8.57 -0.13 8.71
CA CYS A 221 8.95 -0.65 7.42
C CYS A 221 8.07 -1.82 6.98
N SER A 222 7.58 -1.73 5.75
CA SER A 222 7.01 -2.85 5.00
C SER A 222 8.05 -3.56 4.15
N GLU A 223 9.18 -2.90 3.84
CA GLU A 223 10.25 -3.47 3.02
C GLU A 223 11.63 -3.04 3.55
N ILE A 224 12.57 -3.98 3.52
CA ILE A 224 14.00 -3.75 3.77
C ILE A 224 14.81 -4.60 2.80
N ARG A 225 15.77 -3.98 2.12
CA ARG A 225 16.70 -4.61 1.17
C ARG A 225 18.14 -4.35 1.57
N ILE A 226 18.87 -5.40 1.94
CA ILE A 226 20.31 -5.29 2.20
C ILE A 226 21.13 -5.53 0.92
N PHE A 227 22.16 -4.71 0.72
CA PHE A 227 23.19 -4.89 -0.31
C PHE A 227 24.41 -5.54 0.36
N ALA A 228 24.31 -6.85 0.50
CA ALA A 228 25.33 -7.73 1.08
C ALA A 228 25.93 -8.59 -0.04
#